data_AF-A0A958LRJ4-F1
#
_entry.id   AF-A0A958LRJ4-F1
#
_cell.length_a   1.000
_cell.length_b   1.000
_cell.length_c   1.000
_cell.angle_alpha   90.00
_cell.angle_beta   90.00
_cell.angle_gamma   90.00
#
_symmetry.space_group_name_H-M   'P 1'
#
loop_
_entity.id
_entity.type
_entity.pdbx_description
1 polymer ?
#
loop_
_entity_poly.entity_id
_entity_poly.type
_entity_poly.pdbx_seq_one_letter_code
_entity_poly.pdbx_strand_id
1 'polypeptide(L)'
;MEHTHPATFARRGSFFVDREFQVRYISLVLAAATVGALLNLIPIFFFLEQNYDIFYELAFNTAPQVLEHLERERFWIRIFSVGSFLSIVAFFGFIGFKMTSRIVGPLKVLRNHLKQVSRGNWRLNPIKVREADEFQDLIEAYNYFYSSYRTMLQRDLDRLKSLSIDSSNRDAYIAWKQMIEERAMQLHLPNAWPDPAPTSVSDASSSATPDSRRAS
;
A
#
# COMPACT_ATOMS: atom_id res chain seq x y z
N MET A 1 4.72 10.93 -28.76
CA MET A 1 5.25 10.47 -27.46
C MET A 1 4.41 11.12 -26.39
N GLU A 2 3.43 10.38 -25.87
CA GLU A 2 2.45 10.89 -24.92
C GLU A 2 2.98 10.66 -23.51
N HIS A 3 3.33 11.73 -22.81
CA HIS A 3 3.83 11.68 -21.44
C HIS A 3 2.70 11.24 -20.51
N THR A 4 2.62 9.94 -20.22
CA THR A 4 1.72 9.43 -19.18
C THR A 4 2.22 9.94 -17.84
N HIS A 5 1.53 10.97 -17.31
CA HIS A 5 1.78 11.50 -15.99
C HIS A 5 1.88 10.36 -14.96
N PRO A 6 2.90 10.35 -14.09
CA PRO A 6 2.95 9.42 -12.98
C PRO A 6 1.62 9.52 -12.21
N ALA A 7 1.15 8.40 -11.67
CA ALA A 7 0.09 8.42 -10.66
C ALA A 7 0.67 9.03 -9.37
N THR A 8 0.99 10.32 -9.44
CA THR A 8 1.46 11.11 -8.32
C THR A 8 0.33 11.25 -7.33
N PHE A 9 0.68 11.18 -6.06
CA PHE A 9 -0.19 11.50 -4.95
C PHE A 9 -0.74 12.93 -5.16
N ALA A 10 -1.93 13.06 -5.76
CA ALA A 10 -2.62 14.34 -5.81
C ALA A 10 -2.87 14.72 -4.35
N ARG A 11 -2.16 15.73 -3.88
CA ARG A 11 -2.13 16.24 -2.50
C ARG A 11 -3.49 16.85 -2.14
N ARG A 12 -4.54 16.02 -2.05
CA ARG A 12 -5.79 16.42 -1.40
C ARG A 12 -5.53 16.38 0.10
N GLY A 13 -5.52 17.55 0.72
CA GLY A 13 -5.26 17.75 2.15
C GLY A 13 -6.38 17.25 3.06
N SER A 14 -6.84 16.00 2.92
CA SER A 14 -7.66 15.39 3.96
C SER A 14 -6.75 14.84 5.05
N PHE A 15 -6.91 15.37 6.27
CA PHE A 15 -6.19 14.88 7.46
C PHE A 15 -6.40 13.38 7.70
N PHE A 16 -7.52 12.82 7.23
CA PHE A 16 -7.85 11.41 7.30
C PHE A 16 -7.74 10.76 5.91
N VAL A 17 -6.89 9.73 5.80
CA VAL A 17 -6.74 8.92 4.57
C VAL A 17 -7.79 7.81 4.55
N ASP A 18 -8.04 7.21 5.71
CA ASP A 18 -9.10 6.23 5.98
C ASP A 18 -9.56 6.42 7.43
N ARG A 19 -10.71 7.08 7.62
CA ARG A 19 -11.18 7.50 8.95
C ARG A 19 -11.58 6.32 9.82
N GLU A 20 -12.18 5.29 9.24
CA GLU A 20 -12.66 4.13 9.98
C GLU A 20 -11.49 3.34 10.56
N PHE A 21 -10.48 3.07 9.73
CA PHE A 21 -9.26 2.42 10.18
C PHE A 21 -8.51 3.28 11.20
N GLN A 22 -8.29 4.57 10.90
CA GLN A 22 -7.52 5.45 11.78
C GLN A 22 -8.16 5.60 13.16
N VAL A 23 -9.48 5.83 13.22
CA VAL A 23 -10.18 5.98 14.51
C VAL A 23 -10.12 4.70 15.33
N ARG A 24 -10.31 3.53 14.69
CA ARG A 24 -10.27 2.23 15.39
C ARG A 24 -8.93 1.95 16.06
N TYR A 25 -7.82 2.24 15.39
CA TYR A 25 -6.48 1.99 15.97
C TYR A 25 -6.08 3.06 16.97
N ILE A 26 -6.37 4.34 16.68
CA ILE A 26 -6.08 5.43 17.62
C ILE A 26 -6.89 5.26 18.91
N SER A 27 -8.16 4.87 18.82
CA SER A 27 -8.99 4.63 20.02
C SER A 27 -8.48 3.46 20.85
N LEU A 28 -7.98 2.41 20.21
CA LEU A 28 -7.37 1.28 20.91
C LEU A 28 -6.09 1.69 21.65
N VAL A 29 -5.20 2.44 20.99
CA VAL A 29 -3.97 2.96 21.62
C VAL A 29 -4.30 3.90 22.78
N LEU A 30 -5.26 4.81 22.58
CA LEU A 30 -5.71 5.73 23.63
C LEU A 30 -6.36 5.00 24.80
N ALA A 31 -7.18 3.96 24.53
CA ALA A 31 -7.79 3.15 25.57
C ALA A 31 -6.71 2.43 26.40
N ALA A 32 -5.73 1.80 25.74
CA ALA A 32 -4.62 1.13 26.41
C ALA A 32 -3.79 2.12 27.26
N ALA A 33 -3.45 3.29 26.70
CA ALA A 33 -2.73 4.33 27.43
C ALA A 33 -3.52 4.87 28.63
N THR A 34 -4.83 5.07 28.46
CA THR A 34 -5.72 5.55 29.52
C THR A 34 -5.84 4.53 30.64
N VAL A 35 -6.08 3.25 30.31
CA VAL A 35 -6.16 2.18 31.30
C VAL A 35 -4.82 2.04 32.04
N GLY A 36 -3.70 2.04 31.33
CA GLY A 36 -2.37 1.99 31.94
C GLY A 36 -2.10 3.18 32.86
N ALA A 37 -2.45 4.40 32.43
CA ALA A 37 -2.31 5.59 33.26
C ALA A 37 -3.18 5.53 34.51
N LEU A 38 -4.45 5.13 34.39
CA LEU A 38 -5.37 5.00 35.52
C LEU A 38 -4.93 3.93 36.51
N LEU A 39 -4.45 2.79 36.02
CA LEU A 39 -3.95 1.70 36.88
C LEU A 39 -2.80 2.16 37.78
N ASN A 40 -1.98 3.12 37.33
CA ASN A 40 -0.91 3.71 38.12
C ASN A 40 -1.37 4.92 38.94
N LEU A 41 -2.15 5.83 38.36
CA LEU A 41 -2.56 7.07 39.02
C LEU A 41 -3.55 6.85 40.15
N ILE A 42 -4.44 5.86 40.05
CA ILE A 42 -5.44 5.59 41.09
C ILE A 42 -4.77 5.20 42.42
N PRO A 43 -3.87 4.18 42.48
CA PRO A 43 -3.15 3.86 43.71
C PRO A 43 -2.30 5.02 44.23
N ILE A 44 -1.59 5.72 43.35
CA ILE A 44 -0.76 6.87 43.74
C ILE A 44 -1.64 7.92 44.42
N PHE A 45 -2.77 8.28 43.83
CA PHE A 45 -3.67 9.28 44.38
C PHE A 45 -4.28 8.83 45.72
N PHE A 46 -4.65 7.55 45.83
CA PHE A 46 -5.16 6.98 47.07
C PHE A 46 -4.14 7.09 48.22
N PHE A 47 -2.90 6.65 48.00
CA PHE A 47 -1.84 6.73 49.01
C PHE A 47 -1.45 8.18 49.33
N LEU A 48 -1.44 9.05 48.33
CA LEU A 48 -1.08 10.44 48.52
C LEU A 48 -2.10 11.15 49.40
N GLU A 49 -3.39 10.94 49.15
CA GLU A 49 -4.47 11.50 49.97
C GLU A 49 -4.39 10.96 51.42
N GLN A 50 -4.20 9.66 51.60
CA GLN A 50 -4.02 9.05 52.92
C GLN A 50 -2.82 9.64 53.67
N ASN A 51 -1.69 9.83 52.98
CA ASN A 51 -0.49 10.42 53.59
C ASN A 51 -0.73 11.88 54.00
N TYR A 52 -1.42 12.66 53.18
CA TYR A 52 -1.74 14.05 53.52
C TYR A 52 -2.63 14.14 54.75
N ASP A 53 -3.65 13.30 54.87
CA ASP A 53 -4.53 13.32 56.05
C ASP A 53 -3.74 13.08 57.35
N ILE A 54 -2.78 12.15 57.34
CA ILE A 54 -1.85 11.91 58.46
C ILE A 54 -0.97 13.15 58.72
N PHE A 55 -0.44 13.77 57.67
CA PHE A 55 0.40 14.97 57.81
C PHE A 55 -0.37 16.17 58.37
N TYR A 56 -1.65 16.35 58.00
CA TYR A 56 -2.50 17.39 58.57
C TYR A 56 -2.72 17.18 60.07
N GLU A 57 -3.07 15.96 60.47
CA GLU A 57 -3.30 15.64 61.88
C GLU A 57 -2.04 15.87 62.72
N LEU A 58 -0.87 15.46 62.22
CA LEU A 58 0.40 15.66 62.92
C LEU A 58 0.81 17.13 62.97
N ALA A 59 0.66 17.86 61.87
CA ALA A 59 1.02 19.28 61.77
C ALA A 59 0.17 20.15 62.68
N PHE A 60 -1.13 19.87 62.78
CA PHE A 60 -2.05 20.59 63.68
C PHE A 60 -1.58 20.53 65.14
N ASN A 61 -1.08 19.36 65.57
CA ASN A 61 -0.64 19.14 66.95
C ASN A 61 0.79 19.63 67.23
N THR A 62 1.68 19.66 66.23
CA THR A 62 3.12 19.84 66.45
C THR A 62 3.69 21.14 65.88
N ALA A 63 3.23 21.55 64.69
CA ALA A 63 3.81 22.66 63.93
C ALA A 63 2.75 23.30 63.01
N PRO A 64 1.79 24.05 63.58
CA PRO A 64 0.65 24.59 62.84
C PRO A 64 1.06 25.54 61.71
N GLN A 65 2.23 26.18 61.78
CA GLN A 65 2.77 27.03 60.71
C GLN A 65 3.01 26.29 59.38
N VAL A 66 3.06 24.96 59.37
CA VAL A 66 3.30 24.15 58.16
C VAL A 66 2.00 23.83 57.41
N LEU A 67 0.83 24.01 58.03
CA LEU A 67 -0.47 23.66 57.44
C LEU A 67 -0.70 24.36 56.08
N GLU A 68 -0.42 25.66 56.00
CA GLU A 68 -0.58 26.42 54.75
C GLU A 68 0.33 25.89 53.62
N HIS A 69 1.51 25.35 53.98
CA HIS A 69 2.43 24.76 53.02
C HIS A 69 1.90 23.42 52.51
N LEU A 70 1.34 22.58 53.39
CA LEU A 70 0.73 21.30 53.02
C LEU A 70 -0.51 21.49 52.13
N GLU A 71 -1.32 22.52 52.37
CA GLU A 71 -2.49 22.84 51.54
C GLU A 71 -2.08 23.22 50.12
N ARG A 72 -1.10 24.11 50.03
CA ARG A 72 -0.54 24.53 48.75
C ARG A 72 0.11 23.38 48.01
N GLU A 73 0.88 22.52 48.70
CA GLU A 73 1.50 21.35 48.07
C GLU A 73 0.47 20.36 47.54
N ARG A 74 -0.54 19.99 48.35
CA ARG A 74 -1.64 19.10 47.94
C ARG A 74 -2.38 19.65 46.72
N PHE A 75 -2.63 20.96 46.67
CA PHE A 75 -3.24 21.62 45.51
C PHE A 75 -2.38 21.47 44.25
N TRP A 76 -1.08 21.76 44.34
CA TRP A 76 -0.16 21.61 43.21
C TRP A 76 -0.03 20.16 42.75
N ILE A 77 0.07 19.20 43.65
CA ILE A 77 0.16 17.78 43.28
C ILE A 77 -1.10 17.34 42.52
N ARG A 78 -2.30 17.78 42.94
CA ARG A 78 -3.55 17.50 42.21
C ARG A 78 -3.51 18.08 40.79
N ILE A 79 -3.10 19.35 40.65
CA ILE A 79 -2.96 19.99 39.34
C ILE A 79 -1.96 19.24 38.46
N PHE A 80 -0.77 18.93 38.98
CA PHE A 80 0.26 18.21 38.23
C PHE A 80 -0.19 16.79 37.86
N SER A 81 -0.94 16.12 38.72
CA SER A 81 -1.46 14.77 38.43
C SER A 81 -2.45 14.78 37.26
N VAL A 82 -3.40 15.71 37.26
CA VAL A 82 -4.36 15.89 36.15
C VAL A 82 -3.64 16.35 34.89
N GLY A 83 -2.72 17.31 35.01
CA GLY A 83 -1.91 17.79 33.89
C GLY A 83 -1.06 16.68 33.26
N SER A 84 -0.45 15.83 34.08
CA SER A 84 0.34 14.68 33.63
C SER A 84 -0.54 13.67 32.88
N PHE A 85 -1.72 13.34 33.41
CA PHE A 85 -2.68 12.47 32.73
C PHE A 85 -3.07 13.01 31.35
N LEU A 86 -3.46 14.29 31.26
CA LEU A 86 -3.83 14.91 30.00
C LEU A 86 -2.66 14.95 29.01
N SER A 87 -1.45 15.22 29.50
CA SER A 87 -0.23 15.21 28.68
C SER A 87 0.06 13.82 28.09
N ILE A 88 -0.11 12.76 28.88
CA ILE A 88 0.05 11.37 28.42
C ILE A 88 -0.97 11.05 27.32
N VAL A 89 -2.25 11.35 27.56
CA VAL A 89 -3.32 11.10 26.57
C VAL A 89 -3.06 11.87 25.27
N ALA A 90 -2.69 13.15 25.37
CA ALA A 90 -2.37 13.98 24.21
C ALA A 90 -1.16 13.45 23.44
N PHE A 91 -0.10 13.06 24.14
CA PHE A 91 1.11 12.50 23.55
C PHE A 91 0.83 11.21 22.77
N PHE A 92 0.16 10.24 23.40
CA PHE A 92 -0.19 8.98 22.75
C PHE A 92 -1.18 9.18 21.60
N GLY A 93 -2.14 10.10 21.74
CA GLY A 93 -3.05 10.47 20.65
C GLY A 93 -2.31 11.02 19.43
N PHE A 94 -1.37 11.94 19.66
CA PHE A 94 -0.55 12.51 18.60
C PHE A 94 0.34 11.47 17.91
N ILE A 95 1.05 10.65 18.69
CA ILE A 95 1.91 9.58 18.16
C ILE A 95 1.08 8.54 17.41
N GLY A 96 -0.03 8.09 17.98
CA GLY A 96 -0.93 7.13 17.35
C GLY A 96 -1.48 7.64 16.02
N PHE A 97 -1.88 8.92 15.97
CA PHE A 97 -2.32 9.57 14.73
C PHE A 97 -1.20 9.59 13.68
N LYS A 98 0.00 10.04 14.06
CA LYS A 98 1.14 10.13 13.16
C LYS A 98 1.54 8.76 12.61
N MET A 99 1.68 7.76 13.47
CA MET A 99 2.00 6.38 13.08
C MET A 99 0.95 5.80 12.12
N THR A 100 -0.33 5.91 12.47
CA THR A 100 -1.40 5.34 11.65
C THR A 100 -1.48 6.01 10.27
N SER A 101 -1.19 7.32 10.20
CA SER A 101 -1.15 8.04 8.91
C SER A 101 -0.06 7.52 7.97
N ARG A 102 1.11 7.15 8.51
CA ARG A 102 2.26 6.62 7.76
C ARG A 102 2.04 5.18 7.27
N ILE A 103 1.19 4.42 7.94
CA ILE A 103 0.84 3.03 7.60
C ILE A 103 -0.26 2.98 6.53
N VAL A 104 -1.35 3.73 6.76
CA VAL A 104 -2.55 3.63 5.93
C VAL A 104 -2.34 4.17 4.52
N GLY A 105 -1.49 5.20 4.36
CA GLY A 105 -1.19 5.81 3.07
C GLY A 105 -0.66 4.80 2.05
N PRO A 106 0.51 4.18 2.30
CA PRO A 106 1.10 3.15 1.44
C PRO A 106 0.15 1.99 1.13
N LEU A 107 -0.53 1.46 2.16
CA LEU A 107 -1.47 0.34 2.00
C LEU A 107 -2.62 0.68 1.06
N LYS A 108 -3.17 1.89 1.15
CA LYS A 108 -4.25 2.34 0.27
C LYS A 108 -3.78 2.47 -1.18
N VAL A 109 -2.59 3.02 -1.40
CA VAL A 109 -2.01 3.12 -2.75
C VAL A 109 -1.75 1.74 -3.33
N LEU A 110 -1.16 0.84 -2.55
CA LEU A 110 -0.93 -0.56 -2.93
C LEU A 110 -2.22 -1.29 -3.29
N ARG A 111 -3.25 -1.19 -2.43
CA ARG A 111 -4.58 -1.79 -2.68
C ARG A 111 -5.18 -1.27 -3.99
N ASN A 112 -5.11 0.04 -4.22
CA ASN A 112 -5.68 0.64 -5.43
C ASN A 112 -4.91 0.23 -6.69
N HIS A 113 -3.58 0.14 -6.61
CA HIS A 113 -2.75 -0.34 -7.70
C HIS A 113 -3.07 -1.81 -8.02
N LEU A 114 -3.09 -2.68 -7.00
CA LEU A 114 -3.41 -4.09 -7.15
C LEU A 114 -4.80 -4.32 -7.75
N LYS A 115 -5.81 -3.53 -7.34
CA LYS A 115 -7.17 -3.58 -7.90
C LYS A 115 -7.22 -3.16 -9.37
N GLN A 116 -6.34 -2.26 -9.81
CA GLN A 116 -6.25 -1.89 -11.22
C GLN A 116 -5.54 -2.99 -12.03
N VAL A 117 -4.46 -3.55 -11.50
CA VAL A 117 -3.77 -4.69 -12.10
C VAL A 117 -4.70 -5.90 -12.25
N SER A 118 -5.51 -6.22 -11.22
CA SER A 118 -6.45 -7.34 -11.27
C SER A 118 -7.59 -7.14 -12.27
N ARG A 119 -7.84 -5.90 -12.70
CA ARG A 119 -8.79 -5.57 -13.78
C ARG A 119 -8.13 -5.61 -15.16
N GLY A 120 -6.87 -6.04 -15.26
CA GLY A 120 -6.13 -6.10 -16.50
C GLY A 120 -5.45 -4.80 -16.92
N ASN A 121 -5.41 -3.77 -16.06
CA ASN A 121 -4.64 -2.55 -16.36
C ASN A 121 -3.16 -2.74 -15.99
N TRP A 122 -2.35 -3.08 -16.99
CA TRP A 122 -0.90 -3.30 -16.84
C TRP A 122 -0.03 -2.12 -17.29
N ARG A 123 -0.62 -0.93 -17.57
CA ARG A 123 0.12 0.30 -17.94
C ARG A 123 0.38 1.23 -16.76
N LEU A 124 0.28 0.72 -15.54
CA LEU A 124 0.47 1.51 -14.34
C LEU A 124 1.96 1.80 -14.12
N ASN A 125 2.23 3.00 -13.62
CA ASN A 125 3.55 3.36 -13.16
C ASN A 125 3.84 2.68 -11.82
N PRO A 126 5.11 2.34 -11.53
CA PRO A 126 5.49 1.80 -10.22
C PRO A 126 5.00 2.69 -9.08
N ILE A 127 4.63 2.06 -7.98
CA ILE A 127 4.12 2.76 -6.81
C ILE A 127 5.24 3.60 -6.20
N LYS A 128 4.94 4.86 -5.88
CA LYS A 128 5.82 5.75 -5.11
C LYS A 128 5.12 6.20 -3.84
N VAL A 129 5.76 5.96 -2.69
CA VAL A 129 5.32 6.39 -1.37
C VAL A 129 6.32 7.39 -0.78
N ARG A 130 6.00 8.04 0.34
CA ARG A 130 6.92 9.03 0.96
C ARG A 130 8.02 8.30 1.71
N GLU A 131 9.20 8.90 1.80
CA GLU A 131 10.35 8.36 2.55
C GLU A 131 10.10 8.23 4.06
N ALA A 132 9.11 8.93 4.60
CA ALA A 132 8.73 8.84 6.01
C ALA A 132 7.58 7.86 6.26
N ASP A 133 7.04 7.23 5.20
CA ASP A 133 5.97 6.26 5.31
C ASP A 133 6.54 4.87 5.66
N GLU A 134 5.71 4.08 6.34
CA GLU A 134 6.04 2.69 6.66
C GLU A 134 5.89 1.78 5.43
N PHE A 135 6.44 0.57 5.47
CA PHE A 135 6.33 -0.44 4.42
C PHE A 135 7.01 -0.12 3.08
N GLN A 136 8.08 0.67 3.07
CA GLN A 136 8.84 0.94 1.84
C GLN A 136 9.37 -0.34 1.20
N ASP A 137 9.96 -1.24 1.99
CA ASP A 137 10.47 -2.53 1.52
C ASP A 137 9.38 -3.38 0.85
N LEU A 138 8.15 -3.35 1.40
CA LEU A 138 7.02 -4.06 0.81
C LEU A 138 6.62 -3.43 -0.54
N ILE A 139 6.62 -2.11 -0.64
CA ILE A 139 6.34 -1.39 -1.89
C ILE A 139 7.42 -1.68 -2.93
N GLU A 140 8.69 -1.73 -2.53
CA GLU A 140 9.80 -2.06 -3.41
C GLU A 140 9.72 -3.51 -3.90
N ALA A 141 9.51 -4.47 -3.00
CA ALA A 141 9.31 -5.87 -3.35
C ALA A 141 8.11 -6.05 -4.29
N TYR A 142 7.00 -5.34 -4.04
CA TYR A 142 5.84 -5.33 -4.92
C TYR A 142 6.17 -4.75 -6.30
N ASN A 143 6.88 -3.63 -6.36
CA ASN A 143 7.27 -3.01 -7.62
C ASN A 143 8.18 -3.93 -8.45
N TYR A 144 9.13 -4.61 -7.79
CA TYR A 144 9.99 -5.60 -8.43
C TYR A 144 9.19 -6.80 -8.96
N PHE A 145 8.25 -7.32 -8.18
CA PHE A 145 7.32 -8.36 -8.62
C PHE A 145 6.53 -7.90 -9.85
N TYR A 146 5.95 -6.70 -9.79
CA TYR A 146 5.13 -6.13 -10.86
C TYR A 146 5.94 -5.95 -12.15
N SER A 147 7.14 -5.40 -12.08
CA SER A 147 8.01 -5.23 -13.26
C SER A 147 8.46 -6.56 -13.86
N SER A 148 8.77 -7.53 -13.00
CA SER A 148 9.18 -8.88 -13.43
C SER A 148 8.03 -9.60 -14.14
N TYR A 149 6.83 -9.55 -13.57
CA TYR A 149 5.64 -10.16 -14.16
C TYR A 149 5.26 -9.49 -15.49
N ARG A 150 5.32 -8.16 -15.57
CA ARG A 150 5.09 -7.43 -16.83
C ARG A 150 6.10 -7.82 -17.91
N THR A 151 7.38 -7.99 -17.54
CA THR A 151 8.42 -8.44 -18.47
C THR A 151 8.17 -9.86 -18.95
N MET A 152 7.68 -10.75 -18.07
CA MET A 152 7.29 -12.11 -18.44
C MET A 152 6.14 -12.10 -19.45
N LEU A 153 5.07 -11.34 -19.19
CA LEU A 153 3.94 -11.19 -20.13
C LEU A 153 4.37 -10.68 -21.50
N GLN A 154 5.30 -9.72 -21.53
CA GLN A 154 5.86 -9.20 -22.79
C GLN A 154 6.59 -10.30 -23.56
N ARG A 155 7.46 -11.08 -22.88
CA ARG A 155 8.19 -12.19 -23.49
C ARG A 155 7.25 -13.29 -24.00
N ASP A 156 6.19 -13.60 -23.26
CA ASP A 156 5.19 -14.59 -23.68
C ASP A 156 4.45 -14.12 -24.93
N LEU A 157 4.10 -12.84 -25.00
CA LEU A 157 3.50 -12.24 -26.19
C LEU A 157 4.46 -12.28 -27.39
N ASP A 158 5.74 -11.95 -27.20
CA ASP A 158 6.74 -11.99 -28.27
C ASP A 158 6.95 -13.42 -28.77
N ARG A 159 6.96 -14.41 -27.87
CA ARG A 159 6.99 -15.83 -28.22
C ARG A 159 5.77 -16.25 -29.01
N LEU A 160 4.57 -15.89 -28.57
CA LEU A 160 3.33 -16.20 -29.30
C LEU A 160 3.38 -15.63 -30.72
N LYS A 161 3.84 -14.39 -30.90
CA LYS A 161 4.00 -13.76 -32.22
C LYS A 161 5.03 -14.48 -33.11
N SER A 162 6.07 -15.06 -32.52
CA SER A 162 7.12 -15.76 -33.27
C SER A 162 6.71 -17.16 -33.75
N LEU A 163 5.62 -17.72 -33.23
CA LEU A 163 5.13 -19.03 -33.66
C LEU A 163 4.48 -18.92 -35.04
N SER A 164 5.02 -19.64 -36.03
CA SER A 164 4.37 -19.85 -37.32
C SER A 164 3.36 -20.99 -37.20
N ILE A 165 2.08 -20.67 -37.08
CA ILE A 165 1.01 -21.68 -37.08
C ILE A 165 0.56 -21.94 -38.51
N ASP A 166 0.48 -23.22 -38.88
CA ASP A 166 -0.06 -23.64 -40.15
C ASP A 166 -1.52 -23.17 -40.29
N SER A 167 -1.77 -22.28 -41.25
CA SER A 167 -3.08 -21.72 -41.55
C SER A 167 -4.11 -22.77 -41.99
N SER A 168 -3.68 -23.98 -42.33
CA SER A 168 -4.57 -25.09 -42.71
C SER A 168 -5.43 -25.58 -41.54
N ASN A 169 -4.93 -25.50 -40.30
CA ASN A 169 -5.66 -25.88 -39.10
C ASN A 169 -6.38 -24.67 -38.50
N ARG A 170 -7.62 -24.46 -38.96
CA ARG A 170 -8.46 -23.31 -38.61
C ARG A 170 -8.63 -23.11 -37.09
N ASP A 171 -8.83 -24.18 -36.33
CA ASP A 171 -9.10 -24.09 -34.90
C ASP A 171 -7.86 -23.65 -34.12
N ALA A 172 -6.69 -24.18 -34.49
CA ALA A 172 -5.41 -23.79 -33.89
C ALA A 172 -5.08 -22.31 -34.18
N TYR A 173 -5.34 -21.85 -35.41
CA TYR A 173 -5.13 -20.46 -35.80
C TYR A 173 -6.04 -19.49 -35.02
N ILE A 174 -7.32 -19.84 -34.84
CA ILE A 174 -8.26 -19.01 -34.07
C ILE A 174 -7.86 -18.94 -32.60
N ALA A 175 -7.51 -20.07 -31.97
CA ALA A 175 -7.09 -20.11 -30.57
C ALA A 175 -5.81 -19.29 -30.35
N TRP A 176 -4.83 -19.39 -31.24
CA TRP A 176 -3.61 -18.59 -31.19
C TRP A 176 -3.88 -17.10 -31.37
N LYS A 177 -4.75 -16.76 -32.32
CA LYS A 177 -5.21 -15.39 -32.55
C LYS A 177 -5.82 -14.79 -31.29
N GLN A 178 -6.72 -15.53 -30.63
CA GLN A 178 -7.34 -15.13 -29.37
C GLN A 178 -6.31 -14.97 -28.25
N MET A 179 -5.34 -15.88 -28.13
CA MET A 179 -4.27 -15.76 -27.12
C MET A 179 -3.41 -14.50 -27.33
N ILE A 180 -3.07 -14.16 -28.58
CA ILE A 180 -2.34 -12.90 -28.87
C ILE A 180 -3.20 -11.69 -28.52
N GLU A 181 -4.48 -11.67 -28.91
CA GLU A 181 -5.41 -10.57 -28.58
C GLU A 181 -5.57 -10.40 -27.07
N GLU A 182 -5.76 -11.48 -26.31
CA GLU A 182 -5.89 -11.45 -24.86
C GLU A 182 -4.63 -10.88 -24.19
N ARG A 183 -3.44 -11.35 -24.57
CA ARG A 183 -2.16 -10.86 -24.02
C ARG A 183 -1.89 -9.41 -24.42
N ALA A 184 -2.24 -9.04 -25.65
CA ALA A 184 -2.13 -7.67 -26.14
C ALA A 184 -3.09 -6.72 -25.43
N MET A 185 -4.33 -7.15 -25.19
CA MET A 185 -5.33 -6.39 -24.43
C MET A 185 -4.87 -6.19 -22.98
N GLN A 186 -4.32 -7.22 -22.33
CA GLN A 186 -3.72 -7.07 -20.99
C GLN A 186 -2.64 -5.98 -21.01
N LEU A 187 -1.73 -6.02 -21.98
CA LEU A 187 -0.68 -5.00 -22.12
C LEU A 187 -1.15 -3.67 -22.76
N HIS A 188 -2.42 -3.58 -23.17
CA HIS A 188 -3.03 -2.45 -23.88
C HIS A 188 -2.19 -1.98 -25.09
N LEU A 189 -1.71 -2.93 -25.89
CA LEU A 189 -0.96 -2.67 -27.12
C LEU A 189 -1.94 -2.47 -28.30
N PRO A 190 -2.02 -1.28 -28.93
CA PRO A 190 -3.04 -0.94 -29.91
C PRO A 190 -2.89 -1.65 -31.26
N ASN A 191 -1.77 -2.34 -31.51
CA ASN A 191 -1.56 -3.12 -32.73
C ASN A 191 -0.64 -4.30 -32.40
N ALA A 192 -1.22 -5.48 -32.15
CA ALA A 192 -0.49 -6.67 -31.73
C ALA A 192 -0.38 -7.75 -32.80
N TRP A 193 -0.77 -7.44 -34.03
CA TRP A 193 -0.64 -8.37 -35.14
C TRP A 193 0.81 -8.46 -35.60
N PRO A 194 1.35 -9.68 -35.78
CA PRO A 194 2.53 -9.85 -36.61
C PRO A 194 2.17 -9.43 -38.04
N ASP A 195 3.09 -8.74 -38.73
CA ASP A 195 2.96 -8.52 -40.17
C ASP A 195 2.70 -9.87 -40.85
N PRO A 196 1.84 -9.95 -41.88
CA PRO A 196 1.53 -11.21 -42.54
C PRO A 196 2.85 -11.85 -42.98
N ALA A 197 3.08 -13.09 -42.53
CA ALA A 197 4.25 -13.86 -42.91
C ALA A 197 4.40 -13.81 -44.44
N PRO A 198 5.62 -13.65 -44.98
CA PRO A 198 5.82 -13.66 -46.42
C PRO A 198 5.27 -14.98 -46.94
N THR A 199 4.23 -14.88 -47.78
CA THR A 199 3.63 -16.00 -48.48
C THR A 199 4.71 -16.62 -49.35
N SER A 200 5.47 -17.58 -48.83
CA SER A 200 6.30 -18.45 -49.64
C SER A 200 5.40 -19.52 -50.27
N VAL A 201 4.48 -19.07 -51.11
CA VAL A 201 3.85 -19.93 -52.12
C VAL A 201 4.74 -19.84 -53.34
N SER A 202 5.82 -20.62 -53.32
CA SER A 202 6.52 -21.02 -54.53
C SER A 202 5.67 -22.11 -55.18
N ASP A 203 4.69 -21.69 -55.98
CA ASP A 203 4.05 -22.55 -56.97
C ASP A 203 5.12 -23.03 -57.95
N ALA A 204 5.67 -24.21 -57.68
CA ALA A 204 6.54 -24.94 -58.60
C ALA A 204 5.88 -26.27 -58.98
N SER A 205 4.75 -26.18 -59.69
CA SER A 205 4.27 -27.29 -60.52
C SER A 205 3.44 -26.78 -61.69
N SER A 206 4.09 -26.51 -62.82
CA SER A 206 3.44 -26.59 -64.13
C SER A 206 4.34 -27.29 -65.15
N SER A 207 4.12 -28.60 -65.25
CA SER A 207 4.00 -29.36 -66.49
C SER A 207 4.82 -28.90 -67.71
N ALA A 208 5.95 -29.56 -67.95
CA ALA A 208 6.51 -29.69 -69.30
C ALA A 208 6.26 -31.12 -69.80
N THR A 209 5.30 -31.27 -70.71
CA THR A 209 5.04 -32.49 -71.49
C THR A 209 6.11 -32.64 -72.58
N PRO A 210 6.40 -33.88 -73.04
CA PRO A 210 7.55 -34.21 -73.87
C PRO A 210 7.24 -33.99 -75.36
N ASP A 211 8.18 -33.39 -76.11
CA ASP A 211 8.07 -33.33 -77.56
C ASP A 211 9.20 -34.12 -78.24
N SER A 212 8.75 -34.98 -79.14
CA SER A 212 9.47 -35.94 -79.95
C SER A 212 10.00 -35.31 -81.23
N ARG A 213 11.23 -35.65 -81.66
CA ARG A 213 11.87 -35.58 -83.02
C ARG A 213 13.37 -35.26 -82.85
N ARG A 214 14.34 -35.77 -83.61
CA ARG A 214 14.42 -36.64 -84.80
C ARG A 214 15.91 -36.91 -85.04
N ALA A 215 16.20 -38.04 -85.67
CA ALA A 215 17.46 -38.54 -86.22
C ALA A 215 18.50 -37.50 -86.69
N SER A 216 19.78 -37.80 -86.42
CA SER A 216 20.82 -38.11 -87.42
C SER A 216 21.97 -38.83 -86.73
#